data_AF-A0A6P2E0Z5-F1
#
_entry.id   AF-A0A6P2E0Z5-F1
#
_cell.length_a   1.000
_cell.length_b   1.000
_cell.length_c   1.000
_cell.angle_alpha   90.00
_cell.angle_beta   90.00
_cell.angle_gamma   90.00
#
_symmetry.space_group_name_H-M   'P 1'
#
loop_
_entity.id
_entity.type
_entity.pdbx_description
1 polymer ?
#
loop_
_entity_poly.entity_id
_entity_poly.type
_entity_poly.pdbx_seq_one_letter_code
_entity_poly.pdbx_strand_id
1 'polypeptide(L)' 'MLDTAYKASLLRRNGVAIPELSAEGTGPWRAAVDALFDEYVAVRARRSLREAEEAHELELLSRLAATSYPRRRITNYA' A
#
# COMPACT_ATOMS: atom_id res chain seq x y z
N MET A 1 2.40 14.29 -15.22
CA MET A 1 1.36 14.35 -14.18
C MET A 1 0.18 13.54 -14.69
N LEU A 2 -0.39 12.62 -13.90
CA LEU A 2 -1.56 11.83 -14.33
C LEU A 2 -2.75 12.74 -14.59
N ASP A 3 -3.54 12.42 -15.63
CA ASP A 3 -4.73 13.18 -15.97
C ASP A 3 -5.77 13.13 -14.84
N THR A 4 -6.45 14.25 -14.59
CA THR A 4 -7.39 14.37 -13.47
C THR A 4 -8.59 13.43 -13.62
N ALA A 5 -9.04 13.18 -14.86
CA ALA A 5 -10.10 12.21 -15.12
C ALA A 5 -9.65 10.78 -14.76
N TYR A 6 -8.39 10.44 -15.04
CA TYR A 6 -7.82 9.16 -14.68
C TYR A 6 -7.68 9.02 -13.16
N LYS A 7 -7.18 10.04 -12.46
CA LYS A 7 -7.12 10.07 -10.98
C LYS A 7 -8.50 9.83 -10.37
N ALA A 8 -9.54 10.50 -10.88
CA ALA A 8 -10.91 10.30 -10.43
C ALA A 8 -11.39 8.86 -10.67
N SER A 9 -11.08 8.28 -11.83
CA SER A 9 -11.43 6.88 -12.10
C SER A 9 -10.75 5.91 -11.12
N LEU A 10 -9.49 6.17 -10.75
CA LEU A 10 -8.74 5.35 -9.80
C LEU A 10 -9.34 5.46 -8.39
N LEU A 11 -9.63 6.68 -7.94
CA LEU A 11 -10.22 6.94 -6.63
C LEU A 11 -11.58 6.22 -6.48
N ARG A 12 -12.47 6.31 -7.49
CA ARG A 12 -13.75 5.57 -7.50
C ARG A 12 -13.57 4.06 -7.41
N ARG A 13 -12.63 3.49 -8.17
CA ARG A 13 -12.35 2.04 -8.14
C ARG A 13 -11.86 1.55 -6.78
N ASN A 14 -11.21 2.42 -6.02
CA ASN A 14 -10.73 2.12 -4.66
C ASN A 14 -11.75 2.55 -3.58
N GLY A 15 -12.99 2.88 -3.96
CA GLY A 15 -14.06 3.22 -3.04
C GLY A 15 -14.00 4.63 -2.44
N VAL A 16 -13.13 5.50 -2.95
CA VAL A 16 -13.04 6.90 -2.48
C VAL A 16 -14.15 7.72 -3.14
N ALA A 17 -14.95 8.40 -2.32
CA ALA A 17 -16.01 9.29 -2.79
C ALA A 17 -15.41 10.52 -3.48
N ILE A 18 -15.96 10.89 -4.63
CA ILE A 18 -15.49 12.04 -5.42
C ILE A 18 -16.61 13.06 -5.49
N PRO A 19 -16.31 14.35 -5.31
CA PRO A 19 -17.31 15.40 -5.48
C PRO A 19 -17.89 15.37 -6.91
N GLU A 20 -19.19 15.60 -7.01
CA GLU A 20 -19.85 15.80 -8.30
C GLU A 20 -19.31 17.06 -8.98
N LEU A 21 -19.33 17.07 -10.31
CA LEU A 21 -18.88 18.22 -11.08
C LEU A 21 -19.89 19.37 -10.88
N SER A 22 -19.53 20.37 -10.09
CA SER A 22 -20.38 21.55 -9.87
C SER A 22 -20.45 22.43 -11.13
N ALA A 23 -21.58 23.11 -11.32
CA ALA A 23 -21.81 24.04 -12.43
C ALA A 23 -20.85 25.25 -12.42
N GLU A 24 -20.17 25.53 -11.30
CA GLU A 24 -19.18 26.61 -11.14
C GLU A 24 -17.88 26.40 -11.94
N GLY A 25 -17.74 25.26 -12.62
CA GLY A 25 -16.68 25.02 -13.60
C GLY A 25 -15.68 23.94 -13.17
N THR A 26 -14.85 23.54 -14.13
CA THR A 26 -13.96 22.37 -13.99
C THR A 26 -12.70 22.65 -13.16
N GLY A 27 -12.31 23.91 -12.98
CA GLY A 27 -11.09 24.29 -12.26
C GLY A 27 -11.11 23.88 -10.77
N PRO A 28 -12.09 24.35 -9.97
CA PRO A 28 -12.20 24.00 -8.56
C PRO A 28 -12.35 22.49 -8.33
N TRP A 29 -13.12 21.83 -9.20
CA TRP A 29 -13.30 20.38 -9.13
C TRP A 29 -11.99 19.62 -9.36
N ARG A 30 -11.17 20.04 -10.34
CA ARG A 30 -9.87 19.40 -10.58
C ARG A 30 -8.95 19.50 -9.37
N ALA A 31 -8.88 20.68 -8.76
CA ALA A 31 -8.08 20.89 -7.56
C ALA A 31 -8.53 19.99 -6.40
N ALA A 32 -9.86 19.82 -6.22
CA ALA A 32 -10.40 18.92 -5.21
C ALA A 32 -10.05 17.44 -5.47
N VAL A 33 -10.14 16.98 -6.73
CA VAL A 33 -9.74 15.62 -7.11
C VAL A 33 -8.25 15.40 -6.90
N ASP A 34 -7.42 16.38 -7.24
CA ASP A 34 -5.97 16.30 -7.06
C ASP A 34 -5.60 16.20 -5.57
N ALA A 35 -6.22 17.02 -4.71
CA ALA A 35 -6.00 16.95 -3.26
C ALA A 35 -6.41 15.58 -2.67
N LEU A 36 -7.58 15.05 -3.08
CA LEU A 36 -8.02 13.71 -2.66
C LEU A 36 -7.07 12.61 -3.13
N PHE A 37 -6.50 12.76 -4.33
CA PHE A 37 -5.55 11.81 -4.87
C PHE A 37 -4.24 11.82 -4.07
N ASP A 38 -3.74 13.00 -3.70
CA ASP A 38 -2.51 13.13 -2.91
C ASP A 38 -2.67 12.50 -1.52
N GLU A 39 -3.82 12.73 -0.85
CA GLU A 39 -4.14 12.08 0.42
C GLU A 39 -4.23 10.55 0.28
N TYR A 40 -4.93 10.07 -0.75
CA TYR A 40 -5.03 8.64 -1.05
C TYR A 40 -3.66 7.99 -1.26
N VAL A 41 -2.77 8.64 -2.02
CA VAL A 41 -1.40 8.15 -2.25
C VAL A 41 -0.61 8.14 -0.95
N ALA A 42 -0.72 9.18 -0.11
CA ALA A 42 -0.04 9.23 1.18
C ALA A 42 -0.48 8.09 2.11
N VAL A 43 -1.79 7.83 2.21
CA VAL A 43 -2.34 6.71 2.98
C VAL A 43 -1.84 5.37 2.44
N ARG A 44 -1.89 5.19 1.12
CA ARG A 44 -1.42 3.95 0.46
C ARG A 44 0.08 3.73 0.65
N ALA A 45 0.89 4.78 0.56
CA ALA A 45 2.33 4.72 0.79
C ALA A 45 2.65 4.33 2.24
N ARG A 46 1.95 4.94 3.21
CA ARG A 46 2.11 4.60 4.64
C ARG A 46 1.76 3.13 4.91
N ARG A 47 0.67 2.63 4.29
CA ARG A 47 0.29 1.22 4.40
C ARG A 47 1.35 0.31 3.78
N SER A 48 1.83 0.63 2.58
CA SER A 48 2.87 -0.15 1.91
C SER A 48 4.17 -0.19 2.69
N LEU A 49 4.56 0.92 3.35
CA LEU A 49 5.74 0.96 4.21
C LEU A 49 5.58 0.00 5.39
N ARG A 50 4.44 0.07 6.07
CA ARG A 50 4.13 -0.82 7.19
C ARG A 50 4.13 -2.29 6.77
N GLU A 51 3.51 -2.61 5.64
CA GLU A 51 3.51 -3.99 5.10
C GLU A 51 4.94 -4.49 4.79
N ALA A 52 5.83 -3.60 4.33
CA ALA A 52 7.24 -3.94 4.09
C ALA A 52 8.02 -4.15 5.40
N GLU A 53 7.77 -3.34 6.43
CA GLU A 53 8.36 -3.50 7.77
C GLU A 53 7.92 -4.83 8.40
N GLU A 54 6.62 -5.12 8.38
CA GLU A 54 6.06 -6.38 8.90
C GLU A 54 6.65 -7.60 8.16
N ALA A 55 6.83 -7.51 6.84
CA ALA A 55 7.48 -8.58 6.06
C ALA A 55 8.96 -8.78 6.46
N HIS A 56 9.69 -7.69 6.70
CA HIS A 56 11.08 -7.75 7.12
C HIS A 56 11.24 -8.38 8.52
N GLU A 57 10.38 -8.00 9.46
CA GLU A 57 10.36 -8.57 10.81
C GLU A 57 10.07 -10.07 10.78
N LEU A 58 9.07 -10.49 10.00
CA LEU A 58 8.75 -11.91 9.81
C LEU A 58 9.91 -12.68 9.19
N GLU A 59 10.62 -12.10 8.22
CA GLU A 59 11.79 -12.71 7.60
C GLU A 59 12.92 -12.92 8.62
N LEU A 60 13.20 -11.90 9.44
CA LEU A 60 14.22 -11.98 10.49
C LEU A 60 13.87 -13.05 11.52
N LEU A 61 12.63 -13.08 11.99
CA LEU A 61 12.14 -14.11 12.93
C LEU A 61 12.23 -15.52 12.32
N SER A 62 11.85 -15.67 11.05
CA SER A 62 11.96 -16.94 10.32
C SER A 62 13.40 -17.44 10.25
N ARG A 63 14.35 -16.55 9.94
CA ARG A 63 15.79 -16.88 9.91
C ARG A 63 16.30 -17.29 11.30
N LEU A 64 15.94 -16.55 12.35
CA LEU A 64 16.35 -16.86 13.71
C LEU A 64 15.79 -18.22 14.17
N ALA A 65 14.52 -18.49 13.89
CA ALA A 65 13.89 -19.79 14.15
C ALA A 65 14.60 -20.92 13.39
N ALA A 66 14.95 -20.71 12.12
CA ALA A 66 15.68 -21.71 11.34
C ALA A 66 17.07 -22.02 11.91
N THR A 67 17.74 -21.03 12.52
CA THR A 67 19.03 -21.23 13.19
C THR A 67 18.91 -21.83 14.60
N SER A 68 17.79 -21.61 15.30
CA SER A 68 17.59 -22.05 16.68
C SER A 68 17.08 -23.49 16.80
N TYR A 69 16.52 -24.08 15.74
CA TYR A 69 16.28 -25.52 15.69
C TYR A 69 17.60 -26.26 15.43
N PRO A 70 18.20 -26.97 16.42
CA PRO A 70 19.29 -27.86 16.12
C PRO A 70 18.76 -28.95 15.21
N ARG A 71 19.25 -28.97 13.97
CA ARG A 71 19.04 -30.07 13.02
C ARG A 71 19.59 -31.34 13.68
N ARG A 72 18.74 -32.08 14.40
CA ARG A 72 19.02 -33.42 14.93
C ARG A 72 19.35 -34.31 13.73
N ARG A 73 20.62 -34.31 13.31
CA ARG A 73 21.17 -35.34 12.43
C ARG A 73 21.15 -36.63 13.25
N ILE A 74 20.10 -37.41 13.08
CA ILE A 74 20.09 -38.80 13.51
C ILE A 74 21.08 -39.51 12.58
N THR A 75 22.35 -39.56 12.96
CA THR A 75 23.31 -40.48 12.37
C THR A 75 22.96 -41.86 12.89
N ASN A 76 22.16 -42.61 12.13
CA ASN A 76 22.08 -44.05 12.32
C ASN A 76 23.44 -44.63 11.94
N TYR A 77 24.22 -45.03 12.95
CA TYR A 77 25.35 -45.93 12.74
C TYR A 77 24.78 -47.31 12.41
N ALA A 78 25.12 -47.80 11.21
CA ALA A 78 24.88 -49.17 10.76
C ALA A 78 26.21 -49.94 10.77
#